data_AF-W9X7Q1-F1
#
_entry.id   AF-W9X7Q1-F1
#
_cell.length_a   1.000
_cell.length_b   1.000
_cell.length_c   1.000
_cell.angle_alpha   90.00
_cell.angle_beta   90.00
_cell.angle_gamma   90.00
#
_symmetry.space_group_name_H-M   'P 1'
#
loop_
_entity.id
_entity.type
_entity.pdbx_description
1 polymer ?
#
loop_
_entity_poly.entity_id
_entity_poly.type
_entity_poly.pdbx_seq_one_letter_code
_entity_poly.pdbx_strand_id
1 'polypeptide(L)'
;MFSDLFKGSLQNLVLATTFWSCLSRTANIQQMGEKREEELVSTDKFWGSKVRQGAQIRRTPDTRQGCLSLVLDIIAHSRSRLSRSEAPVEPSIAPSERRTCAAEDIERVRTEHERQKQEYIEQFEAYIAEDLQRRLTLENEQRRQSEHQIQSAQERGHCYLPNAAARHGSCHGGGSTD
;
A
#
# COMPACT_ATOMS: atom_id res chain seq x y z
N MET A 1 -11.94 29.39 1.94
CA MET A 1 -11.57 30.61 2.67
C MET A 1 -10.28 30.43 3.48
N PHE A 2 -9.26 29.75 2.93
CA PHE A 2 -7.92 29.57 3.55
C PHE A 2 -6.79 30.06 2.63
N SER A 3 -7.14 30.58 1.45
CA SER A 3 -6.21 30.94 0.38
C SER A 3 -5.36 32.18 0.72
N ASP A 4 -5.83 33.01 1.66
CA ASP A 4 -5.16 34.25 2.04
C ASP A 4 -4.23 34.07 3.26
N LEU A 5 -4.30 32.94 3.98
CA LEU A 5 -3.46 32.70 5.16
C LEU A 5 -1.99 32.41 4.82
N PHE A 6 -1.73 32.01 3.57
CA PHE A 6 -0.40 31.65 3.06
C PHE A 6 0.14 32.67 2.04
N LYS A 7 -0.46 33.86 1.95
CA LYS A 7 0.07 35.00 1.17
C LYS A 7 1.36 35.50 1.83
N GLY A 8 2.44 34.76 1.64
CA GLY A 8 3.74 35.05 2.23
C GLY A 8 4.41 33.77 2.73
N SER A 9 5.09 33.08 1.81
CA SER A 9 6.12 32.07 2.08
C SER A 9 5.62 30.73 2.63
N LEU A 10 5.38 29.77 1.73
CA LEU A 10 5.31 28.34 2.06
C LEU A 10 6.71 27.72 2.29
N GLN A 11 7.73 28.50 2.66
CA GLN A 11 9.11 28.01 2.85
C GLN A 11 9.24 26.91 3.92
N ASN A 12 8.30 26.84 4.85
CA ASN A 12 8.24 25.80 5.88
C ASN A 12 7.45 24.56 5.45
N LEU A 13 6.76 24.60 4.30
CA LEU A 13 6.02 23.46 3.79
C LEU A 13 6.96 22.54 3.03
N VAL A 14 7.02 21.28 3.45
CA VAL A 14 7.72 20.22 2.71
C VAL A 14 6.70 19.28 2.08
N LEU A 15 6.82 19.09 0.77
CA LEU A 15 6.07 18.13 0.00
C LEU A 15 6.98 16.95 -0.31
N ALA A 16 6.59 15.75 0.09
CA ALA A 16 7.45 14.59 -0.02
C ALA A 16 6.81 13.42 -0.76
N THR A 17 7.63 12.75 -1.57
CA THR A 17 7.31 11.50 -2.29
C THR A 17 7.98 10.32 -1.58
N THR A 18 7.31 9.17 -1.48
CA THR A 18 7.77 7.97 -0.78
C THR A 18 7.98 6.79 -1.74
N PHE A 19 8.54 5.67 -1.23
CA PHE A 19 8.71 4.42 -1.97
C PHE A 19 9.64 4.47 -3.20
N TRP A 20 10.67 5.33 -3.17
CA TRP A 20 11.62 5.45 -4.27
C TRP A 20 12.51 4.21 -4.47
N SER A 21 12.82 3.47 -3.40
CA SER A 21 13.50 2.17 -3.48
C SER A 21 12.72 1.10 -4.25
N CYS A 22 11.39 1.22 -4.32
CA CYS A 22 10.58 0.28 -5.10
C CYS A 22 10.79 0.47 -6.61
N LEU A 23 11.29 1.64 -7.03
CA LEU A 23 11.48 2.01 -8.43
C LEU A 23 12.84 1.54 -8.99
N SER A 24 13.78 1.12 -8.11
CA SER A 24 15.15 0.76 -8.47
C SER A 24 15.29 -0.56 -9.24
N ARG A 25 14.19 -1.30 -9.44
CA ARG A 25 14.23 -2.65 -10.05
C ARG A 25 14.50 -2.63 -11.55
N THR A 26 14.19 -1.52 -12.24
CA THR A 26 14.40 -1.38 -13.69
C THR A 26 14.51 0.10 -14.06
N ALA A 27 15.46 0.48 -14.92
CA ALA A 27 15.69 1.87 -15.33
C ALA A 27 14.43 2.59 -15.88
N ASN A 28 13.57 1.85 -16.59
CA ASN A 28 12.31 2.38 -17.13
C ASN A 28 11.33 2.82 -16.02
N ILE A 29 11.32 2.14 -14.88
CA ILE A 29 10.41 2.42 -13.76
C ILE A 29 10.90 3.64 -12.97
N GLN A 30 12.21 3.79 -12.83
CA GLN A 30 12.80 4.97 -12.22
C GLN A 30 12.50 6.25 -13.03
N GLN A 31 12.68 6.22 -14.35
CA GLN A 31 12.34 7.37 -15.23
C GLN A 31 10.85 7.73 -15.14
N MET A 32 9.97 6.73 -15.03
CA MET A 32 8.54 6.95 -14.83
C MET A 32 8.25 7.68 -13.50
N GLY A 33 8.95 7.33 -12.43
CA GLY A 33 8.83 8.00 -11.13
C GLY A 33 9.29 9.45 -11.17
N GLU A 34 10.43 9.71 -11.82
CA GLU A 34 10.96 11.07 -12.01
C GLU A 34 10.00 11.93 -12.83
N LYS A 35 9.46 11.38 -13.92
CA LYS A 35 8.45 12.08 -14.74
C LYS A 35 7.19 12.42 -13.95
N ARG A 36 6.70 11.50 -13.11
CA ARG A 36 5.53 11.75 -12.25
C ARG A 36 5.80 12.83 -11.20
N GLU A 37 6.99 12.83 -10.61
CA GLU A 37 7.39 13.90 -9.69
C GLU A 37 7.43 15.25 -10.41
N GLU A 38 7.96 15.30 -11.63
CA GLU A 38 7.95 16.51 -12.46
C GLU A 38 6.53 16.97 -12.83
N GLU A 39 5.62 16.06 -13.14
CA GLU A 39 4.19 16.36 -13.38
C GLU A 39 3.51 16.95 -12.14
N LEU A 40 3.80 16.42 -10.94
CA LEU A 40 3.29 16.97 -9.68
C LEU A 40 3.76 18.42 -9.46
N VAL A 41 5.03 18.69 -9.75
CA VAL A 41 5.68 19.99 -9.53
C VAL A 41 5.30 21.01 -10.59
N SER A 42 5.13 20.60 -11.85
CA SER A 42 4.79 21.50 -12.96
C SER A 42 3.30 21.87 -12.98
N THR A 43 2.43 21.01 -12.44
CA THR A 43 0.98 21.22 -12.51
C THR A 43 0.47 22.04 -11.32
N ASP A 44 -0.12 23.20 -11.62
CA ASP A 44 -0.68 24.13 -10.63
C ASP A 44 -1.75 23.54 -9.72
N LYS A 45 -2.57 22.64 -10.28
CA LYS A 45 -3.63 21.94 -9.54
C LYS A 45 -3.09 20.94 -8.52
N PHE A 46 -1.84 20.50 -8.69
CA PHE A 46 -1.16 19.60 -7.76
C PHE A 46 -0.22 20.41 -6.85
N TRP A 47 1.09 20.34 -7.07
CA TRP A 47 2.08 20.98 -6.19
C TRP A 47 2.64 22.27 -6.78
N GLY A 48 2.49 22.53 -8.07
CA GLY A 48 3.15 23.67 -8.73
C GLY A 48 2.82 25.03 -8.12
N SER A 49 1.56 25.25 -7.73
CA SER A 49 1.18 26.49 -7.04
C SER A 49 1.87 26.65 -5.67
N LYS A 50 2.06 25.54 -4.94
CA LYS A 50 2.70 25.53 -3.61
C LYS A 50 4.21 25.68 -3.72
N VAL A 51 4.82 25.02 -4.70
CA VAL A 51 6.27 25.12 -4.99
C VAL A 51 6.63 26.55 -5.39
N ARG A 52 5.83 27.21 -6.24
CA ARG A 52 6.02 28.63 -6.58
C ARG A 52 5.89 29.57 -5.39
N GLN A 53 5.12 29.19 -4.37
CA GLN A 53 4.98 29.94 -3.13
C GLN A 53 6.10 29.63 -2.11
N GLY A 54 7.06 28.78 -2.46
CA GLY A 54 8.26 28.49 -1.67
C GLY A 54 8.29 27.11 -1.00
N ALA A 55 7.31 26.23 -1.25
CA ALA A 55 7.32 24.89 -0.70
C ALA A 55 8.53 24.08 -1.20
N GLN A 56 9.13 23.30 -0.31
CA GLN A 56 10.28 22.44 -0.63
C GLN A 56 9.80 21.06 -1.08
N ILE A 57 10.49 20.46 -2.04
CA ILE A 57 10.23 19.10 -2.50
C ILE A 57 11.31 18.17 -1.93
N ARG A 58 10.93 17.03 -1.38
CA ARG A 58 11.86 16.04 -0.83
C ARG A 58 11.45 14.62 -1.21
N ARG A 59 12.44 13.74 -1.37
CA ARG A 59 12.21 12.30 -1.49
C ARG A 59 12.44 11.67 -0.13
N THR A 60 11.47 10.90 0.36
CA THR A 60 11.53 10.27 1.68
C THR A 60 12.47 9.07 1.63
N PRO A 61 13.50 8.98 2.48
CA PRO A 61 14.36 7.80 2.55
C PRO A 61 13.62 6.60 3.12
N ASP A 62 14.04 5.38 2.78
CA ASP A 62 13.42 4.15 3.30
C ASP A 62 13.97 3.72 4.65
N THR A 63 15.05 4.36 5.12
CA THR A 63 15.67 4.05 6.41
C THR A 63 15.12 4.95 7.50
N ARG A 64 14.89 4.37 8.70
CA ARG A 64 14.49 5.13 9.90
C ARG A 64 15.44 6.30 10.18
N GLN A 65 16.75 6.09 10.00
CA GLN A 65 17.76 7.12 10.21
C GLN A 65 17.63 8.26 9.19
N GLY A 66 17.39 7.95 7.91
CA GLY A 66 17.19 8.96 6.87
C GLY A 66 15.89 9.75 7.06
N CYS A 67 14.82 9.10 7.51
CA CYS A 67 13.59 9.82 7.89
C CYS A 67 13.83 10.76 9.07
N LEU A 68 14.55 10.29 10.09
CA LEU A 68 14.86 11.11 11.27
C LEU A 68 15.72 12.32 10.90
N SER A 69 16.71 12.15 10.03
CA SER A 69 17.52 13.29 9.54
C SER A 69 16.67 14.29 8.77
N LEU A 70 15.75 13.81 7.91
CA LEU A 70 14.85 14.68 7.17
C LEU A 70 13.92 15.48 8.11
N VAL A 71 13.42 14.88 9.18
CA VAL A 71 12.62 15.58 10.19
C VAL A 71 13.45 16.63 10.93
N LEU A 72 14.67 16.29 11.34
CA LEU A 72 15.59 17.23 12.01
C LEU A 72 15.94 18.41 11.10
N ASP A 73 16.18 18.15 9.81
CA ASP A 73 16.41 19.20 8.82
C ASP A 73 15.21 20.14 8.70
N ILE A 74 13.99 19.61 8.62
CA ILE A 74 12.77 20.44 8.56
C ILE A 74 12.66 21.35 9.79
N ILE A 75 12.89 20.80 10.98
CA ILE A 75 12.83 21.55 12.25
C ILE A 75 13.92 22.62 12.32
N ALA A 76 15.13 22.34 11.82
CA ALA A 76 16.21 23.30 11.79
C ALA A 76 15.89 24.51 10.89
N HIS A 77 15.21 24.27 9.77
CA HIS A 77 14.86 25.29 8.79
C HIS A 77 13.54 26.02 9.09
N SER A 78 12.70 25.52 10.01
CA SER A 78 11.43 26.14 10.38
C SER A 78 11.55 27.38 11.28
N ARG A 79 12.75 27.94 11.49
CA ARG A 79 12.94 29.21 12.22
C ARG A 79 12.56 30.43 11.36
N SER A 80 11.40 30.42 10.72
CA SER A 80 10.73 31.68 10.41
C SER A 80 10.15 32.20 11.71
N ARG A 81 10.57 33.40 12.15
CA ARG A 81 10.11 34.08 13.36
C ARG A 81 8.59 33.91 13.55
N LEU A 82 8.19 33.02 14.45
CA LEU A 82 6.95 33.22 15.20
C LEU A 82 7.20 34.53 15.95
N SER A 83 6.75 35.66 15.39
CA SER A 83 6.62 36.89 16.15
C SER A 83 5.68 36.54 17.29
N ARG A 84 6.28 36.24 18.45
CA ARG A 84 5.59 36.10 19.73
C ARG A 84 4.75 37.36 19.86
N SER A 85 3.44 37.26 19.64
CA SER A 85 2.53 38.27 20.14
C SER A 85 2.80 38.30 21.64
N GLU A 86 3.47 39.34 22.11
CA GLU A 86 3.72 39.56 23.52
C GLU A 86 2.37 39.84 24.19
N ALA A 87 1.61 38.77 24.45
CA ALA A 87 0.57 38.83 25.45
C ALA A 87 1.28 39.09 26.80
N PRO A 88 0.81 40.07 27.60
CA PRO A 88 1.43 40.37 28.88
C PRO A 88 1.33 39.13 29.76
N VAL A 89 2.49 38.57 30.10
CA VAL A 89 2.61 37.48 31.06
C VAL A 89 2.34 38.09 32.43
N GLU A 90 1.16 37.83 32.99
CA GLU A 90 0.95 38.02 34.42
C GLU A 90 1.94 37.11 35.18
N PRO A 91 2.66 37.65 36.18
CA PRO A 91 3.57 36.85 36.95
C PRO A 91 2.81 36.05 38.01
N SER A 92 3.35 34.88 38.32
CA SER A 92 3.11 34.08 39.55
C SER A 92 2.25 32.83 39.38
N ILE A 93 2.80 31.81 38.73
CA ILE A 93 2.60 30.42 39.16
C ILE A 93 3.98 29.76 39.15
N ALA A 94 4.34 29.10 40.27
CA ALA A 94 5.66 28.55 40.51
C ALA A 94 6.09 27.55 39.42
N PRO A 95 7.39 27.51 39.03
CA PRO A 95 7.89 26.65 37.94
C PRO A 95 7.71 25.14 38.14
N SER A 96 7.41 24.68 39.36
CA SER A 96 7.31 23.26 39.71
C SER A 96 6.02 22.61 39.21
N GLU A 97 4.87 23.28 39.30
CA GLU A 97 3.56 22.73 38.93
C GLU A 97 3.34 22.67 37.41
N ARG A 98 3.98 23.60 36.68
CA ARG A 98 3.88 23.66 35.21
C ARG A 98 4.62 22.51 34.50
N ARG A 99 5.59 21.88 35.18
CA ARG A 99 6.39 20.75 34.64
C ARG A 99 5.68 19.40 34.79
N THR A 100 4.91 19.20 35.87
CA THR A 100 4.20 17.94 36.11
C THR A 100 3.01 17.77 35.19
N CYS A 101 2.18 18.82 35.01
CA CYS A 101 1.03 18.74 34.10
C CYS A 101 1.46 18.50 32.63
N ALA A 102 2.54 19.15 32.19
CA ALA A 102 3.06 18.95 30.83
C ALA A 102 3.66 17.55 30.61
N ALA A 103 4.20 16.91 31.65
CA ALA A 103 4.73 15.56 31.56
C ALA A 103 3.61 14.51 31.48
N GLU A 104 2.57 14.67 32.31
CA GLU A 104 1.38 13.81 32.30
C GLU A 104 0.64 13.87 30.96
N ASP A 105 0.52 15.06 30.36
CA ASP A 105 -0.11 15.22 29.05
C ASP A 105 0.69 14.55 27.92
N ILE A 106 2.03 14.59 27.97
CA ILE A 106 2.88 13.90 26.99
C ILE A 106 2.73 12.38 27.10
N GLU A 107 2.67 11.85 28.32
CA GLU A 107 2.53 10.41 28.55
C GLU A 107 1.16 9.91 28.08
N ARG A 108 0.08 10.66 28.37
CA ARG A 108 -1.27 10.36 27.87
C ARG A 108 -1.33 10.35 26.34
N VAL A 109 -0.74 11.35 25.69
CA VAL A 109 -0.70 11.42 24.21
C VAL A 109 0.09 10.25 23.63
N ARG A 110 1.20 9.85 24.26
CA ARG A 110 1.98 8.69 23.82
C ARG A 110 1.19 7.39 23.94
N THR A 111 0.53 7.16 25.08
CA THR A 111 -0.26 5.94 25.30
C THR A 111 -1.44 5.85 24.33
N GLU A 112 -2.11 6.96 24.05
CA GLU A 112 -3.24 6.98 23.11
C GLU A 112 -2.76 6.74 21.67
N HIS A 113 -1.62 7.32 21.29
CA HIS A 113 -1.02 7.10 19.98
C HIS A 113 -0.54 5.66 19.79
N GLU A 114 0.02 5.04 20.83
CA GLU A 114 0.41 3.63 20.82
C GLU A 114 -0.80 2.70 20.70
N ARG A 115 -1.88 3.00 21.42
CA ARG A 115 -3.16 2.30 21.32
C ARG A 115 -3.72 2.36 19.90
N GLN A 116 -3.78 3.55 19.30
CA GLN A 116 -4.26 3.73 17.93
C GLN A 116 -3.40 2.97 16.92
N LYS A 117 -2.07 3.01 17.07
CA LYS A 117 -1.16 2.25 16.22
C LYS A 117 -1.43 0.75 16.31
N GLN A 118 -1.65 0.23 17.52
CA GLN A 118 -1.92 -1.18 17.74
C GLN A 118 -3.26 -1.60 17.10
N GLU A 119 -4.30 -0.77 17.26
CA GLU A 119 -5.61 -0.99 16.66
C GLU A 119 -5.54 -1.05 15.12
N TYR A 120 -4.76 -0.16 14.49
CA TYR A 120 -4.52 -0.21 13.05
C TYR A 120 -3.75 -1.47 12.59
N ILE A 121 -2.78 -1.93 13.38
CA ILE A 121 -2.03 -3.15 13.08
C ILE A 121 -2.97 -4.35 13.12
N GLU A 122 -3.79 -4.48 14.15
CA GLU A 122 -4.74 -5.58 14.30
C GLU A 122 -5.78 -5.60 13.18
N GLN A 123 -6.31 -4.43 12.81
CA GLN A 123 -7.23 -4.32 11.67
C GLN A 123 -6.58 -4.75 10.36
N PHE A 124 -5.31 -4.38 10.15
CA PHE A 124 -4.57 -4.74 8.96
C PHE A 124 -4.23 -6.24 8.90
N GLU A 125 -3.85 -6.84 10.03
CA GLU A 125 -3.60 -8.28 10.13
C GLU A 125 -4.87 -9.09 9.88
N ALA A 126 -6.01 -8.67 10.45
CA ALA A 126 -7.31 -9.30 10.21
C ALA A 126 -7.70 -9.24 8.72
N TYR A 127 -7.47 -8.10 8.07
CA TYR A 127 -7.73 -7.93 6.65
C TYR A 127 -6.87 -8.87 5.80
N ILE A 128 -5.58 -9.01 6.09
CA ILE A 128 -4.68 -9.93 5.38
C ILE A 128 -5.13 -11.38 5.57
N ALA A 129 -5.47 -11.77 6.80
CA ALA A 129 -5.93 -13.11 7.11
C ALA A 129 -7.20 -13.47 6.33
N GLU A 130 -8.14 -12.53 6.25
CA GLU A 130 -9.39 -12.70 5.51
C GLU A 130 -9.15 -12.81 4.00
N ASP A 131 -8.33 -11.94 3.41
CA ASP A 131 -7.98 -12.00 1.99
C ASP A 131 -7.30 -13.34 1.63
N LEU A 132 -6.40 -13.81 2.48
CA LEU A 132 -5.74 -15.10 2.31
C LEU A 132 -6.73 -16.26 2.37
N GLN A 133 -7.65 -16.25 3.35
CA GLN A 133 -8.70 -17.28 3.44
C GLN A 133 -9.58 -17.29 2.18
N ARG A 134 -10.00 -16.13 1.68
CA ARG A 134 -10.81 -16.06 0.45
C ARG A 134 -10.07 -16.69 -0.73
N ARG A 135 -8.79 -16.37 -0.93
CA ARG A 135 -7.98 -16.97 -2.01
C ARG A 135 -7.89 -18.49 -1.89
N LEU A 136 -7.61 -19.00 -0.68
CA LEU A 136 -7.55 -20.43 -0.42
C LEU A 136 -8.89 -21.14 -0.66
N THR A 137 -10.02 -20.51 -0.30
CA THR A 137 -11.34 -21.10 -0.58
C THR A 137 -11.63 -21.18 -2.07
N LEU A 138 -11.29 -20.14 -2.83
CA LEU A 138 -11.46 -20.12 -4.28
C LEU A 138 -10.58 -21.18 -4.97
N GLU A 139 -9.33 -21.32 -4.54
CA GLU A 139 -8.40 -22.31 -5.08
C GLU A 139 -8.86 -23.74 -4.79
N ASN A 140 -9.32 -24.01 -3.55
CA ASN A 140 -9.87 -25.31 -3.18
C ASN A 140 -11.14 -25.67 -3.97
N GLU A 141 -12.01 -24.69 -4.21
CA GLU A 141 -13.22 -24.89 -5.01
C GLU A 141 -12.88 -25.18 -6.47
N GLN A 142 -11.95 -24.44 -7.07
CA GLN A 142 -11.45 -24.72 -8.42
C GLN A 142 -10.83 -26.11 -8.51
N ARG A 143 -10.07 -26.53 -7.50
CA ARG A 143 -9.46 -27.86 -7.46
C ARG A 143 -10.53 -28.94 -7.47
N ARG A 144 -11.54 -28.84 -6.59
CA ARG A 144 -12.67 -29.79 -6.55
C ARG A 144 -13.42 -29.85 -7.88
N GLN A 145 -13.65 -28.71 -8.52
CA GLN A 145 -14.32 -28.66 -9.82
C GLN A 145 -13.47 -29.34 -10.91
N SER A 146 -12.16 -29.11 -10.93
CA SER A 146 -11.27 -29.80 -11.87
C SER A 146 -11.21 -31.31 -11.64
N GLU A 147 -11.15 -31.76 -10.38
CA GLU A 147 -11.16 -33.17 -10.00
C GLU A 147 -12.47 -33.85 -10.46
N HIS A 148 -13.62 -33.21 -10.24
CA HIS A 148 -14.91 -33.70 -10.74
C HIS A 148 -14.99 -33.74 -12.27
N GLN A 149 -14.43 -32.74 -12.97
CA GLN A 149 -14.37 -32.75 -14.44
C GLN A 149 -13.52 -33.90 -14.96
N ILE A 150 -12.35 -34.16 -14.35
CA ILE A 150 -11.47 -35.27 -14.71
C ILE A 150 -12.15 -36.62 -14.48
N GLN A 151 -12.79 -36.83 -13.32
CA GLN A 151 -13.53 -38.07 -13.02
C GLN A 151 -14.67 -38.30 -14.02
N SER A 152 -15.47 -37.26 -14.30
CA SER A 152 -16.57 -37.38 -15.28
C SER A 152 -16.07 -37.64 -16.73
N ALA A 153 -14.87 -37.19 -17.07
CA ALA A 153 -14.25 -37.46 -18.36
C ALA A 153 -13.70 -38.90 -18.43
N GLN A 154 -13.12 -39.40 -17.34
CA GLN A 154 -12.65 -40.78 -17.22
C GLN A 154 -13.81 -41.78 -17.31
N GLU A 155 -14.92 -41.54 -16.60
CA GLU A 155 -16.11 -42.39 -16.65
C GLU A 155 -16.73 -42.44 -18.06
N ARG A 156 -16.75 -41.31 -18.78
CA ARG A 156 -17.21 -41.28 -20.18
C ARG A 156 -16.27 -41.99 -21.16
N GLY A 157 -14.96 -41.98 -20.90
CA GLY A 157 -13.97 -42.73 -21.68
C GLY A 157 -14.00 -44.24 -21.41
N HIS A 158 -14.38 -44.67 -20.22
CA HIS A 158 -14.41 -46.09 -19.82
C HIS A 158 -15.60 -46.88 -20.41
N CYS A 159 -16.59 -46.19 -20.99
CA CYS A 159 -17.77 -46.78 -21.64
C CYS A 159 -17.57 -47.14 -23.13
N TYR A 160 -16.39 -46.90 -23.72
CA TYR A 160 -16.10 -47.13 -25.15
C TYR A 160 -14.99 -48.17 -25.40
N LEU A 161 -15.02 -49.30 -24.69
CA LEU A 161 -14.26 -50.49 -25.11
C LEU A 161 -15.23 -51.53 -25.71
N PRO A 162 -15.32 -51.65 -27.05
CA PRO A 162 -16.10 -52.73 -27.66
C PRO A 162 -15.43 -54.06 -27.33
N ASN A 163 -16.21 -54.94 -26.73
CA ASN A 163 -15.85 -56.29 -26.35
C ASN A 163 -15.56 -57.14 -27.60
N ALA A 164 -14.31 -57.17 -28.06
CA ALA A 164 -13.86 -58.01 -29.16
C ALA A 164 -13.58 -59.44 -28.68
N ALA A 165 -14.63 -60.20 -28.34
CA ALA A 165 -14.50 -61.64 -28.09
C ALA A 165 -15.86 -62.38 -28.22
N ALA A 166 -16.14 -62.88 -29.44
CA ALA A 166 -17.09 -63.97 -29.80
C ALA A 166 -17.52 -63.78 -31.27
N ARG A 167 -17.46 -64.71 -32.23
CA ARG A 167 -17.32 -66.16 -32.24
C ARG A 167 -16.90 -66.59 -33.66
N HIS A 168 -16.12 -67.66 -33.71
CA HIS A 168 -15.90 -68.51 -34.88
C HIS A 168 -17.19 -69.18 -35.38
N GLY A 169 -17.25 -69.46 -36.69
CA GLY A 169 -18.20 -70.34 -37.38
C GLY A 169 -18.32 -69.91 -38.85
N SER A 170 -17.44 -70.33 -39.75
CA SER A 170 -17.46 -71.60 -40.51
C SER A 170 -18.75 -71.86 -41.29
N CYS A 171 -18.56 -72.33 -42.54
CA CYS A 171 -19.48 -72.91 -43.55
C CYS A 171 -19.75 -71.97 -44.75
N HIS A 172 -19.15 -72.17 -45.94
CA HIS A 172 -19.28 -73.22 -46.97
C HIS A 172 -20.23 -72.84 -48.13
N GLY A 173 -19.72 -73.02 -49.37
CA GLY A 173 -20.47 -73.15 -50.62
C GLY A 173 -20.78 -71.82 -51.34
N GLY A 174 -20.50 -71.62 -52.63
CA GLY A 174 -20.00 -72.48 -53.68
C GLY A 174 -20.51 -71.97 -55.04
N GLY A 175 -19.62 -71.87 -56.04
CA GLY A 175 -19.93 -71.77 -57.48
C GLY A 175 -20.71 -70.52 -57.94
N SER A 176 -20.70 -70.09 -59.20
CA SER A 176 -20.07 -70.54 -60.44
C SER A 176 -20.36 -69.45 -61.49
N THR A 177 -19.41 -69.23 -62.41
CA THR A 177 -19.54 -68.92 -63.89
C THR A 177 -20.67 -67.99 -64.37
N ASP A 178 -20.51 -67.01 -65.26
CA ASP A 178 -19.55 -66.68 -66.32
C ASP A 178 -19.60 -65.15 -66.56
#